data_AF-D7B145-F1
#
_entry.id   AF-D7B145-F1
#
_cell.length_a   1.000
_cell.length_b   1.000
_cell.length_c   1.000
_cell.angle_alpha   90.00
_cell.angle_beta   90.00
_cell.angle_gamma   90.00
#
_symmetry.space_group_name_H-M   'P 1'
#
loop_
_entity.id
_entity.type
_entity.pdbx_description
1 polymer ?
#
loop_
_entity_poly.entity_id
_entity_poly.type
_entity_poly.pdbx_seq_one_letter_code
_entity_poly.pdbx_strand_id
1 'polypeptide(L)'
;MTSHPDVEALAFFAEELLEPDEERTVAAHIDTCATCATTLGELTGVSEALAAAPVPALPRDVADLLDQRVAEAARERAAGAVGTEDAAPPQTGGAPVPGGATVTPLPRRPRSGRSLSRARLMMLAAAAAVVVGGGGAALFNGVLTPGGQGGETGVAAPLAENGQENAPDTAQSYTPQVVRSGTVYTEAALAEQAARTLDLSPVGGTGAAGGGEPGGGMETAPLAVQAAPPGVQECVVLLGEEFGGHFTLVDDARYGDGESPAWVLFSPRGERFEVYVVDPACAQGGDPGQNVLAQETVRAP
;
A
#
# COMPACT_ATOMS: atom_id res chain seq x y z
N MET A 1 14.30 -0.49 -32.00
CA MET A 1 13.47 -1.43 -31.23
C MET A 1 13.57 -0.99 -29.78
N THR A 2 12.80 0.02 -29.40
CA THR A 2 12.74 0.50 -28.02
C THR A 2 11.73 -0.36 -27.30
N SER A 3 12.15 -1.06 -26.25
CA SER A 3 11.25 -1.71 -25.32
C SER A 3 10.24 -0.68 -24.79
N HIS A 4 8.99 -1.09 -24.64
CA HIS A 4 7.99 -0.26 -23.96
C HIS A 4 8.36 -0.14 -22.47
N PRO A 5 8.07 1.01 -21.83
CA PRO A 5 8.01 1.08 -20.38
C PRO A 5 7.07 0.00 -19.86
N ASP A 6 7.39 -0.57 -18.70
CA ASP A 6 6.48 -1.45 -18.02
C ASP A 6 5.23 -0.69 -17.51
N VAL A 7 4.21 -1.45 -17.14
CA VAL A 7 2.93 -0.88 -16.69
C VAL A 7 3.09 -0.15 -15.34
N GLU A 8 4.02 -0.60 -14.50
CA GLU A 8 4.32 0.02 -13.20
C GLU A 8 4.89 1.43 -13.38
N ALA A 9 5.84 1.62 -14.29
CA ALA A 9 6.40 2.91 -14.65
C ALA A 9 5.35 3.84 -15.27
N LEU A 10 4.40 3.32 -16.06
CA LEU A 10 3.27 4.11 -16.56
C LEU A 10 2.31 4.54 -15.43
N ALA A 11 2.08 3.67 -14.44
CA ALA A 11 1.27 4.00 -13.26
C ALA A 11 1.98 5.04 -12.37
N PHE A 12 3.28 4.89 -12.13
CA PHE A 12 4.07 5.90 -11.41
C PHE A 12 4.16 7.21 -12.17
N PHE A 13 4.22 7.19 -13.51
CA PHE A 13 4.14 8.40 -14.32
C PHE A 13 2.79 9.10 -14.14
N ALA A 14 1.68 8.36 -14.14
CA ALA A 14 0.34 8.91 -13.96
C ALA A 14 0.14 9.60 -12.60
N GLU A 15 0.80 9.08 -11.55
CA GLU A 15 0.71 9.58 -10.17
C GLU A 15 1.87 10.53 -9.80
N GLU A 16 2.68 10.97 -10.78
CA GLU A 16 3.83 11.86 -10.58
C GLU A 16 4.88 11.34 -9.57
N LEU A 17 5.08 10.01 -9.52
CA LEU A 17 5.97 9.34 -8.56
C LEU A 17 7.36 8.97 -9.11
N LEU A 18 7.60 9.20 -10.41
CA LEU A 18 8.89 8.90 -11.04
C LEU A 18 9.97 9.92 -10.68
N GLU A 19 11.23 9.50 -10.75
CA GLU A 19 12.35 10.44 -10.68
C GLU A 19 12.33 11.39 -11.91
N PRO A 20 12.75 12.66 -11.78
CA PRO A 20 12.62 13.66 -12.87
C PRO A 20 13.31 13.28 -14.19
N ASP A 21 14.32 12.40 -14.14
CA ASP A 21 15.05 11.94 -15.32
C ASP A 21 14.32 10.79 -16.03
N GLU A 22 13.69 9.93 -15.25
CA GLU A 22 12.87 8.81 -15.73
C GLU A 22 11.53 9.31 -16.28
N GLU A 23 10.87 10.23 -15.57
CA GLU A 23 9.63 10.88 -15.99
C GLU A 23 9.77 11.50 -17.38
N ARG A 24 10.85 12.26 -17.63
CA ARG A 24 11.14 12.85 -18.96
C ARG A 24 11.34 11.80 -20.03
N THR A 25 11.93 10.66 -19.68
CA THR A 25 12.19 9.56 -20.62
C THR A 25 10.89 8.84 -20.98
N VAL A 26 10.06 8.56 -19.99
CA VAL A 26 8.74 7.94 -20.16
C VAL A 26 7.81 8.87 -20.94
N ALA A 27 7.76 10.16 -20.60
CA ALA A 27 6.98 11.17 -21.33
C ALA A 27 7.36 11.21 -22.82
N ALA A 28 8.66 11.29 -23.14
CA ALA A 28 9.13 11.29 -24.52
C ALA A 28 8.77 10.00 -25.28
N HIS A 29 8.71 8.85 -24.59
CA HIS A 29 8.26 7.61 -25.19
C HIS A 29 6.75 7.65 -25.48
N ILE A 30 5.93 8.07 -24.51
CA ILE A 30 4.48 8.15 -24.62
C ILE A 30 4.07 9.07 -25.78
N ASP A 31 4.76 10.21 -25.95
CA ASP A 31 4.53 11.14 -27.06
C ASP A 31 4.65 10.50 -28.46
N THR A 32 5.40 9.40 -28.57
CA THR A 32 5.68 8.72 -29.84
C THR A 32 5.08 7.32 -29.93
N CYS A 33 4.52 6.79 -28.84
CA CYS A 33 4.01 5.44 -28.74
C CYS A 33 2.51 5.43 -28.39
N ALA A 34 1.67 5.21 -29.40
CA ALA A 34 0.21 5.16 -29.23
C ALA A 34 -0.24 4.10 -28.20
N THR A 35 0.43 2.94 -28.15
CA THR A 35 0.10 1.89 -27.17
C THR A 35 0.30 2.36 -25.74
N CYS A 36 1.44 2.97 -25.42
CA CYS A 36 1.70 3.49 -24.08
C CYS A 36 0.77 4.67 -23.74
N ALA A 37 0.44 5.51 -24.71
CA ALA A 37 -0.55 6.58 -24.52
C ALA A 37 -1.95 6.04 -24.21
N THR A 38 -2.38 4.96 -24.89
CA THR A 38 -3.66 4.30 -24.58
C THR A 38 -3.65 3.68 -23.19
N THR A 39 -2.61 2.93 -22.81
CA THR A 39 -2.50 2.34 -21.48
C THR A 39 -2.48 3.39 -20.38
N LEU A 40 -1.75 4.50 -20.58
CA LEU A 40 -1.78 5.63 -19.64
C LEU A 40 -3.21 6.18 -19.48
N GLY A 41 -3.94 6.35 -20.58
CA GLY A 41 -5.33 6.81 -20.57
C GLY A 41 -6.27 5.89 -19.78
N GLU A 42 -6.09 4.57 -19.91
CA GLU A 42 -6.85 3.58 -19.13
C GLU A 42 -6.55 3.70 -17.63
N LEU A 43 -5.29 3.86 -17.24
CA LEU A 43 -4.88 4.04 -15.84
C LEU A 43 -5.46 5.34 -15.25
N THR A 44 -5.34 6.47 -15.97
CA THR A 44 -5.92 7.75 -15.51
C THR A 44 -7.45 7.68 -15.40
N GLY A 45 -8.11 6.89 -16.25
CA GLY A 45 -9.55 6.68 -16.20
C GLY A 45 -10.01 5.97 -14.91
N VAL A 46 -9.18 5.09 -14.33
CA VAL A 46 -9.46 4.47 -13.02
C VAL A 46 -9.39 5.52 -11.91
N SER A 47 -8.34 6.34 -11.89
CA SER A 47 -8.19 7.42 -10.89
C SER A 47 -9.35 8.42 -10.98
N GLU A 48 -9.78 8.80 -12.18
CA GLU A 48 -10.96 9.65 -12.40
C GLU A 48 -12.26 9.01 -11.90
N ALA A 49 -12.46 7.71 -12.16
CA ALA A 49 -13.64 6.98 -11.69
C ALA A 49 -13.70 6.92 -10.15
N LEU A 50 -12.55 6.70 -9.50
CA LEU A 50 -12.45 6.72 -8.04
C LEU A 50 -12.68 8.11 -7.47
N ALA A 51 -12.17 9.16 -8.12
CA ALA A 51 -12.40 10.54 -7.71
C ALA A 51 -13.88 10.97 -7.82
N ALA A 52 -14.64 10.38 -8.74
CA ALA A 52 -16.07 10.62 -8.89
C ALA A 52 -16.94 9.89 -7.84
N ALA A 53 -16.35 8.98 -7.05
CA ALA A 53 -17.08 8.27 -6.02
C ALA A 53 -17.64 9.23 -4.95
N PRO A 54 -18.87 9.01 -4.44
CA PRO A 54 -19.43 9.86 -3.39
C PRO A 54 -18.55 9.87 -2.14
N VAL A 55 -18.04 11.05 -1.78
CA VAL A 55 -17.29 11.26 -0.54
C VAL A 55 -18.17 11.87 0.55
N PRO A 56 -17.95 11.54 1.83
CA PRO A 56 -18.66 12.19 2.94
C PRO A 56 -18.39 13.70 2.94
N ALA A 57 -19.38 14.48 3.35
CA ALA A 57 -19.23 15.93 3.43
C ALA A 57 -18.13 16.31 4.42
N LEU A 58 -17.27 17.25 4.02
CA LEU A 58 -16.24 17.82 4.90
C LEU A 58 -16.92 18.49 6.11
N PRO A 59 -16.45 18.23 7.35
CA PRO A 59 -16.92 18.94 8.54
C PRO A 59 -16.78 20.46 8.38
N ARG A 60 -17.82 21.21 8.79
CA ARG A 60 -17.90 22.66 8.54
C ARG A 60 -16.80 23.45 9.24
N ASP A 61 -16.44 23.05 10.44
CA ASP A 61 -15.35 23.64 11.22
C ASP A 61 -13.99 23.51 10.50
N VAL A 62 -13.74 22.38 9.84
CA VAL A 62 -12.54 22.19 9.01
C VAL A 62 -12.58 23.08 7.78
N ALA A 63 -13.72 23.17 7.11
CA ALA A 63 -13.90 24.06 5.95
C ALA A 63 -13.64 25.54 6.33
N ASP A 64 -14.25 26.00 7.42
CA ASP A 64 -14.10 27.37 7.94
C ASP A 64 -12.63 27.68 8.30
N LEU A 65 -11.93 26.71 8.89
CA LEU A 65 -10.50 26.84 9.20
C LEU A 65 -9.67 26.98 7.93
N LEU A 66 -9.92 26.17 6.90
CA LEU A 66 -9.21 26.25 5.62
C LEU A 66 -9.44 27.61 4.95
N ASP A 67 -10.68 28.08 4.89
CA ASP A 67 -11.02 29.39 4.33
C ASP A 67 -10.33 30.53 5.09
N GLN A 68 -10.29 30.46 6.42
CA GLN A 68 -9.57 31.43 7.24
C GLN A 68 -8.08 31.46 6.90
N ARG A 69 -7.43 30.28 6.78
CA ARG A 69 -5.99 30.17 6.46
C ARG A 69 -5.67 30.64 5.05
N VAL A 70 -6.52 30.34 4.07
CA VAL A 70 -6.36 30.84 2.70
C VAL A 70 -6.49 32.37 2.67
N ALA A 71 -7.48 32.93 3.37
CA ALA A 71 -7.67 34.37 3.45
C ALA A 71 -6.50 35.09 4.15
N GLU A 72 -5.95 34.49 5.21
CA GLU A 72 -4.74 34.98 5.89
C GLU A 72 -3.53 34.97 4.96
N ALA A 73 -3.23 33.84 4.31
CA ALA A 73 -2.12 33.73 3.36
C ALA A 73 -2.27 34.69 2.16
N ALA A 74 -3.50 34.95 1.69
CA ALA A 74 -3.76 35.93 0.65
C ALA A 74 -3.41 37.36 1.09
N ARG A 75 -3.79 37.75 2.33
CA ARG A 75 -3.43 39.06 2.90
C ARG A 75 -1.91 39.22 3.09
N GLU A 76 -1.22 38.17 3.52
CA GLU A 76 0.25 38.20 3.67
C GLU A 76 0.96 38.41 2.33
N ARG A 77 0.53 37.71 1.27
CA ARG A 77 1.08 37.93 -0.09
C ARG A 77 0.80 39.34 -0.59
N ALA A 78 -0.40 39.87 -0.34
CA ALA A 78 -0.76 41.23 -0.73
C ALA A 78 0.08 42.28 0.02
N ALA A 79 0.29 42.11 1.34
CA ALA A 79 1.11 43.01 2.14
C ALA A 79 2.61 42.96 1.76
N GLY A 80 3.12 41.79 1.41
CA GLY A 80 4.50 41.61 0.92
C GLY A 80 4.76 42.20 -0.47
N ALA A 81 3.72 42.37 -1.29
CA ALA A 81 3.83 42.99 -2.61
C ALA A 81 3.98 44.53 -2.54
N VAL A 82 3.48 45.18 -1.48
CA VAL A 82 3.57 46.64 -1.28
C VAL A 82 4.97 47.10 -0.81
N GLY A 83 5.91 46.16 -0.62
CA GLY A 83 7.28 46.45 -0.18
C GLY A 83 8.31 46.60 -1.29
N THR A 84 7.93 46.49 -2.58
CA THR A 84 8.88 46.54 -3.70
C THR A 84 8.37 47.34 -4.89
N GLU A 85 8.07 48.62 -4.68
CA GLU A 85 7.96 49.65 -5.72
C GLU A 85 8.82 50.84 -5.23
N ASP A 86 9.68 51.53 -5.96
CA ASP A 86 10.26 51.37 -7.28
C ASP A 86 11.36 52.46 -7.33
N ALA A 87 12.57 52.11 -7.72
CA ALA A 87 13.57 53.07 -8.17
C ALA A 87 13.44 53.12 -9.70
N ALA A 88 12.43 53.86 -10.17
CA ALA A 88 12.14 54.02 -11.59
C ALA A 88 13.16 54.97 -12.26
N PRO A 89 13.71 54.64 -13.45
CA PRO A 89 14.14 55.63 -14.43
C PRO A 89 12.99 56.01 -15.40
N PRO A 90 13.03 57.20 -16.03
CA PRO A 90 11.87 57.80 -16.66
C PRO A 90 11.50 57.18 -18.02
N GLN A 91 10.19 57.03 -18.25
CA GLN A 91 9.62 56.62 -19.53
C GLN A 91 9.27 57.83 -20.41
N THR A 92 9.86 57.89 -21.60
CA THR A 92 9.38 58.69 -22.74
C THR A 92 8.36 57.89 -23.55
N GLY A 93 7.33 58.57 -24.03
CA GLY A 93 6.04 57.99 -24.44
C GLY A 93 5.99 57.16 -25.71
N GLY A 94 4.94 56.33 -25.77
CA GLY A 94 4.49 55.59 -26.95
C GLY A 94 3.09 54.98 -26.68
N ALA A 95 2.17 55.14 -27.64
CA ALA A 95 0.74 54.86 -27.56
C ALA A 95 0.37 53.35 -27.47
N PRO A 96 -0.89 52.97 -27.10
CA PRO A 96 -1.25 51.59 -26.78
C PRO A 96 -1.62 50.75 -28.01
N VAL A 97 -1.19 49.49 -28.04
CA VAL A 97 -1.69 48.43 -28.93
C VAL A 97 -2.41 47.38 -28.06
N PRO A 98 -3.61 46.91 -28.40
CA PRO A 98 -4.30 45.88 -27.63
C PRO A 98 -3.93 44.48 -28.13
N GLY A 99 -3.80 43.52 -27.20
CA GLY A 99 -3.78 42.09 -27.53
C GLY A 99 -2.45 41.39 -27.27
N GLY A 100 -2.09 41.25 -26.01
CA GLY A 100 -1.05 40.34 -25.55
C GLY A 100 -1.07 40.32 -24.04
N ALA A 101 -1.48 39.20 -23.43
CA ALA A 101 -1.34 39.02 -22.00
C ALA A 101 0.15 39.04 -21.68
N THR A 102 0.62 40.14 -21.10
CA THR A 102 2.00 40.28 -20.65
C THR A 102 2.24 39.27 -19.54
N VAL A 103 2.89 38.15 -19.87
CA VAL A 103 3.37 37.20 -18.88
C VAL A 103 4.53 37.87 -18.16
N THR A 104 4.30 38.33 -16.94
CA THR A 104 5.37 38.82 -16.07
C THR A 104 6.20 37.62 -15.62
N PRO A 105 7.49 37.52 -15.99
CA PRO A 105 8.34 36.48 -15.45
C PRO A 105 8.47 36.70 -13.93
N LEU A 106 8.06 35.71 -13.13
CA LEU A 106 8.36 35.75 -11.70
C LEU A 106 9.89 35.78 -11.53
N PRO A 107 10.45 36.72 -10.78
CA PRO A 107 11.87 36.68 -10.46
C PRO A 107 12.13 35.42 -9.64
N ARG A 108 12.86 34.47 -10.23
CA ARG A 108 13.43 33.34 -9.49
C ARG A 108 14.36 33.93 -8.42
N ARG A 109 13.89 33.92 -7.18
CA ARG A 109 14.71 34.22 -6.01
C ARG A 109 15.91 33.27 -6.05
N PRO A 110 17.16 33.77 -6.10
CA PRO A 110 18.30 32.88 -5.94
C PRO A 110 18.16 32.28 -4.55
N ARG A 111 17.95 30.96 -4.49
CA ARG A 111 18.11 30.20 -3.25
C ARG A 111 19.53 30.47 -2.80
N SER A 112 19.68 31.28 -1.76
CA SER A 112 20.94 31.44 -1.06
C SER A 112 21.35 30.04 -0.63
N GLY A 113 22.35 29.52 -1.33
CA GLY A 113 22.98 28.26 -1.00
C GLY A 113 23.51 28.40 0.43
N ARG A 114 22.78 27.83 1.38
CA ARG A 114 23.39 27.33 2.60
C ARG A 114 24.35 26.25 2.11
N SER A 115 25.60 26.65 1.96
CA SER A 115 26.76 25.78 1.80
C SER A 115 26.85 24.88 3.03
N LEU A 116 26.04 23.82 3.04
CA LEU A 116 26.33 22.66 3.85
C LEU A 116 27.63 22.08 3.30
N SER A 117 28.64 22.17 4.16
CA SER A 117 30.01 21.81 3.92
C SER A 117 30.10 20.42 3.28
N ARG A 118 30.83 20.33 2.16
CA ARG A 118 31.30 19.11 1.51
C ARG A 118 32.26 18.27 2.38
N ALA A 119 32.19 18.41 3.71
CA ALA A 119 33.13 17.82 4.67
C ALA A 119 32.58 16.59 5.39
N ARG A 120 31.42 16.04 4.98
CA ARG A 120 30.83 14.84 5.62
C ARG A 120 30.46 13.69 4.68
N LEU A 121 30.86 13.74 3.41
CA LEU A 121 30.77 12.60 2.48
C LEU A 121 32.14 11.92 2.34
N MET A 122 32.56 11.26 3.42
CA MET A 122 33.64 10.27 3.43
C MET A 122 33.40 9.33 4.62
N MET A 123 32.72 8.20 4.40
CA MET A 123 32.84 6.95 5.16
C MET A 123 31.66 6.02 4.83
N LEU A 124 31.87 5.06 3.92
CA LEU A 124 31.63 3.63 4.11
C LEU A 124 31.56 2.95 2.74
N ALA A 125 32.70 2.37 2.38
CA ALA A 125 32.83 1.38 1.34
C ALA A 125 32.95 -0.01 1.99
N ALA A 126 32.51 -1.01 1.23
CA ALA A 126 32.79 -2.45 1.31
C ALA A 126 31.92 -3.29 2.27
N ALA A 127 31.05 -4.11 1.67
CA ALA A 127 31.37 -5.53 1.46
C ALA A 127 30.53 -6.11 0.31
N ALA A 128 31.23 -6.76 -0.62
CA ALA A 128 30.65 -7.56 -1.70
C ALA A 128 30.59 -9.03 -1.27
N ALA A 129 29.55 -9.77 -1.67
CA ALA A 129 29.64 -11.21 -1.93
C ALA A 129 28.47 -11.67 -2.82
N VAL A 130 28.81 -12.55 -3.75
CA VAL A 130 28.07 -13.02 -4.93
C VAL A 130 27.48 -14.42 -4.67
N VAL A 131 26.23 -14.67 -5.09
CA VAL A 131 25.68 -16.00 -5.49
C VAL A 131 24.55 -15.72 -6.49
N VAL A 132 24.73 -15.83 -7.82
CA VAL A 132 24.69 -17.02 -8.70
C VAL A 132 23.41 -17.86 -8.58
N GLY A 133 22.55 -17.80 -9.61
CA GLY A 133 21.90 -19.01 -10.14
C GLY A 133 20.38 -19.00 -10.32
N GLY A 134 19.94 -19.18 -11.57
CA GLY A 134 18.61 -19.68 -11.96
C GLY A 134 17.62 -18.55 -12.29
N GLY A 135 17.25 -18.27 -13.54
CA GLY A 135 17.06 -19.18 -14.67
C GLY A 135 15.63 -19.69 -14.66
N GLY A 136 14.72 -19.03 -15.38
CA GLY A 136 13.32 -19.43 -15.47
C GLY A 136 12.54 -18.58 -16.47
N ALA A 137 12.77 -18.81 -17.76
CA ALA A 137 11.94 -18.27 -18.83
C ALA A 137 10.60 -19.02 -18.86
N ALA A 138 9.50 -18.32 -18.56
CA ALA A 138 8.16 -18.80 -18.90
C ALA A 138 7.70 -18.09 -20.17
N LEU A 139 7.69 -18.86 -21.27
CA LEU A 139 7.07 -18.49 -22.54
C LEU A 139 5.55 -18.54 -22.36
N PHE A 140 4.87 -17.39 -22.41
CA PHE A 140 3.45 -17.35 -22.71
C PHE A 140 3.24 -16.72 -24.08
N ASN A 141 3.04 -17.62 -25.05
CA ASN A 141 2.63 -17.33 -26.40
C ASN A 141 1.09 -17.33 -26.41
N GLY A 142 0.48 -16.16 -26.20
CA GLY A 142 -0.96 -15.94 -26.29
C GLY A 142 -1.30 -15.29 -27.63
N VAL A 143 -1.86 -16.08 -28.53
CA VAL A 143 -2.24 -15.73 -29.90
C VAL A 143 -3.22 -14.55 -29.94
N LEU A 144 -2.79 -13.45 -30.56
CA LEU A 144 -3.68 -12.44 -31.14
C LEU A 144 -4.35 -13.04 -32.37
N THR A 145 -5.68 -13.14 -32.35
CA THR A 145 -6.47 -13.22 -33.59
C THR A 145 -7.14 -11.86 -33.80
N PRO A 146 -6.77 -11.09 -34.83
CA PRO A 146 -7.52 -9.90 -35.21
C PRO A 146 -8.70 -10.33 -36.09
N GLY A 147 -9.92 -10.21 -35.56
CA GLY A 147 -11.17 -10.34 -36.32
C GLY A 147 -11.97 -9.05 -36.21
N GLY A 148 -12.25 -8.41 -37.35
CA GLY A 148 -12.69 -7.01 -37.42
C GLY A 148 -14.21 -6.75 -37.37
N GLN A 149 -14.49 -5.45 -37.33
CA GLN A 149 -15.66 -4.72 -37.82
C GLN A 149 -17.04 -4.96 -37.18
N GLY A 150 -17.45 -3.94 -36.41
CA GLY A 150 -18.67 -3.19 -36.69
C GLY A 150 -19.93 -3.59 -35.92
N GLY A 151 -20.56 -2.59 -35.27
CA GLY A 151 -21.98 -2.65 -34.92
C GLY A 151 -22.27 -2.28 -33.47
N GLU A 152 -22.82 -1.08 -33.29
CA GLU A 152 -23.48 -0.61 -32.08
C GLU A 152 -24.54 -1.63 -31.61
N THR A 153 -24.42 -2.13 -30.37
CA THR A 153 -25.56 -2.66 -29.59
C THR A 153 -25.25 -2.52 -28.11
N GLY A 154 -26.08 -1.78 -27.39
CA GLY A 154 -26.07 -1.77 -25.93
C GLY A 154 -26.40 -3.16 -25.40
N VAL A 155 -25.56 -3.67 -24.51
CA VAL A 155 -25.81 -4.91 -23.78
C VAL A 155 -25.45 -4.66 -22.33
N ALA A 156 -26.48 -4.69 -21.48
CA ALA A 156 -26.33 -4.80 -20.04
C ALA A 156 -25.55 -6.09 -19.74
N ALA A 157 -24.48 -5.99 -18.95
CA ALA A 157 -23.73 -7.15 -18.49
C ALA A 157 -24.64 -8.03 -17.61
N PRO A 158 -24.78 -9.34 -17.88
CA PRO A 158 -25.34 -10.25 -16.91
C PRO A 158 -24.30 -10.48 -15.81
N LEU A 159 -24.70 -10.26 -14.55
CA LEU A 159 -24.06 -10.85 -13.39
C LEU A 159 -24.09 -12.38 -13.52
N ALA A 160 -22.92 -13.00 -13.62
CA ALA A 160 -22.61 -14.39 -13.27
C ALA A 160 -21.09 -14.40 -13.02
N GLU A 161 -20.61 -14.27 -11.80
CA GLU A 161 -20.45 -15.34 -10.80
C GLU A 161 -19.76 -16.60 -11.37
N ASN A 162 -18.57 -16.87 -10.82
CA ASN A 162 -17.70 -18.04 -11.01
C ASN A 162 -16.61 -17.92 -12.09
N GLY A 163 -15.56 -17.16 -11.75
CA GLY A 163 -14.24 -17.23 -12.35
C GLY A 163 -13.23 -16.67 -11.37
N GLN A 164 -12.58 -17.53 -10.58
CA GLN A 164 -11.48 -17.16 -9.70
C GLN A 164 -10.25 -16.91 -10.57
N GLU A 165 -10.20 -15.75 -11.21
CA GLU A 165 -8.99 -15.22 -11.83
C GLU A 165 -8.08 -14.71 -10.72
N ASN A 166 -6.84 -15.23 -10.68
CA ASN A 166 -5.78 -14.75 -9.79
C ASN A 166 -5.45 -13.30 -10.16
N ALA A 167 -6.12 -12.36 -9.49
CA ALA A 167 -5.76 -10.95 -9.52
C ALA A 167 -4.37 -10.76 -8.89
N PRO A 168 -3.53 -9.84 -9.40
CA PRO A 168 -2.25 -9.51 -8.78
C PRO A 168 -2.46 -9.01 -7.35
N ASP A 169 -1.62 -9.52 -6.46
CA ASP A 169 -1.71 -9.42 -5.00
C ASP A 169 -1.19 -8.07 -4.47
N THR A 170 -1.71 -6.95 -4.99
CA THR A 170 -1.15 -5.62 -4.72
C THR A 170 -2.09 -4.65 -4.01
N ALA A 171 -3.24 -5.12 -3.48
CA ALA A 171 -4.12 -4.30 -2.65
C ALA A 171 -5.09 -5.10 -1.76
N GLN A 172 -4.69 -6.27 -1.26
CA GLN A 172 -5.50 -6.90 -0.21
C GLN A 172 -5.22 -6.18 1.10
N SER A 173 -6.22 -5.48 1.63
CA SER A 173 -6.22 -5.04 3.03
C SER A 173 -6.21 -6.30 3.90
N TYR A 174 -5.02 -6.78 4.25
CA TYR A 174 -4.79 -7.96 5.08
C TYR A 174 -5.28 -7.66 6.50
N THR A 175 -6.58 -7.84 6.72
CA THR A 175 -7.15 -7.87 8.05
C THR A 175 -6.99 -9.30 8.58
N PRO A 176 -6.25 -9.52 9.67
CA PRO A 176 -6.11 -10.86 10.20
C PRO A 176 -7.48 -11.36 10.67
N GLN A 177 -7.74 -12.64 10.44
CA GLN A 177 -8.91 -13.28 11.02
C GLN A 177 -8.69 -13.49 12.51
N VAL A 178 -9.67 -13.14 13.33
CA VAL A 178 -9.57 -13.35 14.78
C VAL A 178 -10.41 -14.56 15.18
N VAL A 179 -9.81 -15.47 15.93
CA VAL A 179 -10.48 -16.63 16.52
C VAL A 179 -10.29 -16.62 18.04
N ARG A 180 -11.03 -17.48 18.73
CA ARG A 180 -10.85 -17.73 20.17
C ARG A 180 -10.86 -19.24 20.38
N SER A 181 -9.68 -19.84 20.40
CA SER A 181 -9.50 -21.28 20.60
C SER A 181 -9.78 -21.71 22.05
N GLY A 182 -9.64 -20.78 23.01
CA GLY A 182 -9.66 -21.09 24.43
C GLY A 182 -8.42 -21.85 24.91
N THR A 183 -7.40 -21.96 24.05
CA THR A 183 -6.13 -22.62 24.38
C THR A 183 -5.36 -21.80 25.41
N VAL A 184 -4.80 -22.48 26.40
CA VAL A 184 -3.77 -21.92 27.28
C VAL A 184 -2.41 -22.33 26.70
N TYR A 185 -1.78 -21.41 25.98
CA TYR A 185 -0.48 -21.64 25.38
C TYR A 185 0.60 -21.69 26.45
N THR A 186 1.59 -22.54 26.25
CA THR A 186 2.76 -22.63 27.14
C THR A 186 4.02 -22.70 26.29
N GLU A 187 5.14 -22.19 26.79
CA GLU A 187 6.42 -22.25 26.08
C GLU A 187 6.77 -23.69 25.65
N ALA A 188 6.56 -24.66 26.55
CA ALA A 188 6.91 -26.06 26.32
C ALA A 188 6.05 -26.77 25.26
N ALA A 189 4.85 -26.26 24.96
CA ALA A 189 3.90 -26.88 24.04
C ALA A 189 3.46 -25.96 22.89
N LEU A 190 4.09 -24.78 22.74
CA LEU A 190 3.68 -23.75 21.81
C LEU A 190 3.57 -24.28 20.37
N ALA A 191 4.54 -25.07 19.92
CA ALA A 191 4.53 -25.65 18.58
C ALA A 191 3.33 -26.56 18.31
N GLU A 192 3.03 -27.49 19.23
CA GLU A 192 1.89 -28.42 19.08
C GLU A 192 0.55 -27.69 19.18
N GLN A 193 0.45 -26.75 20.12
CA GLN A 193 -0.75 -25.95 20.33
C GLN A 193 -1.06 -25.05 19.13
N ALA A 194 -0.04 -24.38 18.59
CA ALA A 194 -0.16 -23.53 17.43
C ALA A 194 -0.53 -24.31 16.16
N ALA A 195 0.07 -25.49 15.94
CA ALA A 195 -0.30 -26.37 14.83
C ALA A 195 -1.78 -26.79 14.92
N ARG A 196 -2.24 -27.20 16.11
CA ARG A 196 -3.64 -27.56 16.33
C ARG A 196 -4.60 -26.40 16.06
N THR A 197 -4.24 -25.18 16.46
CA THR A 197 -5.04 -23.99 16.18
C THR A 197 -5.10 -23.70 14.69
N LEU A 198 -3.99 -23.86 13.96
CA LEU A 198 -3.96 -23.72 12.50
C LEU A 198 -4.86 -24.76 11.82
N ASP A 199 -4.79 -26.04 12.23
CA ASP A 199 -5.62 -27.12 11.69
C ASP A 199 -7.13 -26.82 11.79
N LEU A 200 -7.53 -26.21 12.91
CA LEU A 200 -8.93 -25.85 13.17
C LEU A 200 -9.30 -24.46 12.63
N SER A 201 -8.32 -23.68 12.16
CA SER A 201 -8.55 -22.31 11.69
C SER A 201 -9.03 -22.28 10.24
N PRO A 202 -9.78 -21.23 9.86
CA PRO A 202 -10.17 -21.00 8.47
C PRO A 202 -8.99 -20.70 7.53
N VAL A 203 -7.80 -20.37 8.06
CA VAL A 203 -6.59 -20.07 7.26
C VAL A 203 -5.69 -21.29 7.06
N GLY A 204 -5.81 -22.31 7.90
CA GLY A 204 -5.05 -23.56 7.82
C GLY A 204 -5.86 -24.74 7.28
N GLY A 205 -7.19 -24.66 7.25
CA GLY A 205 -8.00 -25.70 6.65
C GLY A 205 -7.83 -25.75 5.13
N THR A 206 -7.41 -26.89 4.58
CA THR A 206 -7.68 -27.23 3.18
C THR A 206 -9.18 -27.05 2.96
N GLY A 207 -9.55 -26.10 2.08
CA GLY A 207 -10.86 -25.47 2.04
C GLY A 207 -12.04 -26.38 2.39
N ALA A 208 -12.94 -25.86 3.23
CA ALA A 208 -14.29 -26.37 3.39
C ALA A 208 -15.07 -26.25 2.07
N ALA A 209 -14.72 -27.11 1.12
CA ALA A 209 -15.36 -27.44 -0.13
C ALA A 209 -14.85 -28.83 -0.58
N GLY A 210 -14.88 -29.80 0.32
CA GLY A 210 -14.58 -31.20 0.02
C GLY A 210 -15.59 -32.08 0.74
N GLY A 211 -16.64 -32.50 0.03
CA GLY A 211 -17.63 -33.46 0.52
C GLY A 211 -17.05 -34.87 0.71
N GLY A 212 -16.21 -35.04 1.72
CA GLY A 212 -15.74 -36.34 2.20
C GLY A 212 -16.71 -36.91 3.25
N GLU A 213 -17.10 -38.16 3.06
CA GLU A 213 -18.04 -38.91 3.90
C GLU A 213 -17.68 -38.93 5.41
N PRO A 214 -18.68 -39.06 6.30
CA PRO A 214 -18.48 -39.02 7.76
C PRO A 214 -17.81 -40.30 8.27
N GLY A 215 -16.48 -40.29 8.33
CA GLY A 215 -15.70 -41.24 9.11
C GLY A 215 -15.64 -40.80 10.57
N GLY A 216 -16.33 -41.52 11.46
CA GLY A 216 -16.50 -41.17 12.88
C GLY A 216 -15.24 -41.13 13.74
N GLY A 217 -14.43 -40.10 13.58
CA GLY A 217 -13.58 -39.53 14.64
C GLY A 217 -14.35 -38.40 15.33
N MET A 218 -14.03 -38.11 16.59
CA MET A 218 -14.61 -36.96 17.31
C MET A 218 -14.08 -35.68 16.67
N GLU A 219 -14.73 -35.24 15.59
CA GLU A 219 -14.34 -34.10 14.77
C GLU A 219 -14.53 -32.83 15.61
N THR A 220 -13.42 -32.29 16.10
CA THR A 220 -13.38 -30.95 16.67
C THR A 220 -13.84 -29.97 15.60
N ALA A 221 -14.94 -29.28 15.84
CA ALA A 221 -15.51 -28.31 14.91
C ALA A 221 -14.49 -27.20 14.60
N PRO A 222 -14.49 -26.65 13.37
CA PRO A 222 -13.62 -25.54 13.00
C PRO A 222 -13.87 -24.30 13.87
N LEU A 223 -12.82 -23.53 14.11
CA LEU A 223 -12.88 -22.29 14.87
C LEU A 223 -13.68 -21.23 14.10
N ALA A 224 -14.65 -20.62 14.78
CA ALA A 224 -15.42 -19.52 14.22
C ALA A 224 -14.63 -18.20 14.29
N VAL A 225 -14.64 -17.47 13.17
CA VAL A 225 -14.14 -16.09 13.11
C VAL A 225 -15.00 -15.21 14.01
N GLN A 226 -14.34 -14.37 14.81
CA GLN A 226 -14.93 -13.49 15.79
C GLN A 226 -14.51 -12.04 15.53
N ALA A 227 -15.26 -11.11 16.13
CA ALA A 227 -14.88 -9.70 16.11
C ALA A 227 -13.55 -9.50 16.85
N ALA A 228 -12.66 -8.70 16.27
CA ALA A 228 -11.37 -8.40 16.88
C ALA A 228 -11.54 -7.64 18.21
N PRO A 229 -10.89 -8.08 19.30
CA PRO A 229 -10.77 -7.29 20.51
C PRO A 229 -10.16 -5.91 20.22
N PRO A 230 -10.51 -4.88 21.01
CA PRO A 230 -9.90 -3.56 20.89
C PRO A 230 -8.38 -3.64 20.98
N GLY A 231 -7.68 -2.94 20.08
CA GLY A 231 -6.22 -2.85 20.10
C GLY A 231 -5.46 -3.96 19.36
N VAL A 232 -6.13 -5.05 18.96
CA VAL A 232 -5.48 -6.13 18.18
C VAL A 232 -4.91 -5.60 16.87
N GLN A 233 -5.68 -4.76 16.16
CA GLN A 233 -5.26 -4.20 14.87
C GLN A 233 -4.01 -3.32 15.00
N GLU A 234 -3.98 -2.45 16.02
CA GLU A 234 -2.83 -1.60 16.32
C GLU A 234 -1.58 -2.46 16.57
N CYS A 235 -1.73 -3.50 17.41
CA CYS A 235 -0.64 -4.38 17.76
C CYS A 235 -0.12 -5.19 16.55
N VAL A 236 -1.02 -5.71 15.71
CA VAL A 236 -0.69 -6.42 14.47
C VAL A 236 0.10 -5.53 13.52
N VAL A 237 -0.29 -4.25 13.38
CA VAL A 237 0.43 -3.27 12.54
C VAL A 237 1.83 -3.02 13.10
N LEU A 238 1.94 -2.71 14.39
CA LEU A 238 3.24 -2.43 15.04
C LEU A 238 4.21 -3.62 14.95
N LEU A 239 3.74 -4.84 15.21
CA LEU A 239 4.58 -6.03 15.06
C LEU A 239 4.90 -6.31 13.59
N GLY A 240 3.99 -6.05 12.67
CA GLY A 240 4.21 -6.29 11.25
C GLY A 240 5.32 -5.40 10.69
N GLU A 241 5.36 -4.14 11.13
CA GLU A 241 6.43 -3.19 10.81
C GLU A 241 7.77 -3.62 11.42
N GLU A 242 7.78 -4.06 12.68
CA GLU A 242 9.00 -4.49 13.38
C GLU A 242 9.61 -5.77 12.77
N PHE A 243 8.79 -6.78 12.49
CA PHE A 243 9.27 -8.10 12.06
C PHE A 243 9.23 -8.31 10.54
N GLY A 244 8.81 -7.30 9.77
CA GLY A 244 8.77 -7.34 8.31
C GLY A 244 7.87 -8.44 7.77
N GLY A 245 6.68 -8.59 8.36
CA GLY A 245 5.72 -9.65 8.04
C GLY A 245 4.28 -9.17 8.20
N HIS A 246 3.34 -9.91 7.60
CA HIS A 246 1.92 -9.70 7.84
C HIS A 246 1.35 -10.88 8.63
N PHE A 247 0.28 -10.63 9.37
CA PHE A 247 -0.39 -11.66 10.16
C PHE A 247 -1.73 -12.00 9.51
N THR A 248 -2.01 -13.29 9.35
CA THR A 248 -3.25 -13.77 8.71
C THR A 248 -4.28 -14.28 9.71
N LEU A 249 -3.82 -14.68 10.90
CA LEU A 249 -4.65 -15.18 12.00
C LEU A 249 -4.17 -14.63 13.33
N VAL A 250 -5.13 -14.28 14.19
CA VAL A 250 -4.92 -13.97 15.61
C VAL A 250 -5.83 -14.86 16.43
N ASP A 251 -5.28 -15.55 17.41
CA ASP A 251 -6.02 -16.29 18.42
C ASP A 251 -6.06 -15.49 19.73
N ASP A 252 -7.26 -15.10 20.16
CA ASP A 252 -7.53 -14.48 21.45
C ASP A 252 -7.53 -15.56 22.54
N ALA A 253 -6.40 -15.69 23.24
CA ALA A 253 -6.10 -16.86 24.05
C ALA A 253 -5.46 -16.48 25.39
N ARG A 254 -4.83 -17.45 26.06
CA ARG A 254 -4.09 -17.23 27.31
C ARG A 254 -2.70 -17.84 27.20
N TYR A 255 -1.77 -17.35 28.02
CA TYR A 255 -0.40 -17.86 28.04
C TYR A 255 0.08 -18.19 29.46
N GLY A 256 0.96 -19.19 29.58
CA GLY A 256 1.60 -19.57 30.84
C GLY A 256 0.68 -20.39 31.74
N ASP A 257 0.37 -19.85 32.91
CA ASP A 257 -0.46 -20.51 33.93
C ASP A 257 -1.96 -20.44 33.62
N GLY A 258 -2.35 -19.75 32.55
CA GLY A 258 -3.73 -19.61 32.13
C GLY A 258 -4.47 -18.45 32.78
N GLU A 259 -3.80 -17.58 33.55
CA GLU A 259 -4.40 -16.36 34.08
C GLU A 259 -4.12 -15.14 33.18
N SER A 260 -2.97 -15.14 32.50
CA SER A 260 -2.58 -14.04 31.61
C SER A 260 -3.24 -14.13 30.24
N PRO A 261 -4.03 -13.10 29.82
CA PRO A 261 -4.52 -13.02 28.44
C PRO A 261 -3.34 -12.81 27.49
N ALA A 262 -3.42 -13.41 26.31
CA ALA A 262 -2.41 -13.28 25.27
C ALA A 262 -3.06 -13.34 23.88
N TRP A 263 -2.44 -12.67 22.93
CA TRP A 263 -2.76 -12.82 21.52
C TRP A 263 -1.71 -13.70 20.86
N VAL A 264 -2.13 -14.76 20.18
CA VAL A 264 -1.22 -15.60 19.39
C VAL A 264 -1.39 -15.26 17.92
N LEU A 265 -0.37 -14.64 17.35
CA LEU A 265 -0.37 -14.12 15.99
C LEU A 265 0.38 -15.08 15.07
N PHE A 266 -0.18 -15.35 13.89
CA PHE A 266 0.38 -16.27 12.91
C PHE A 266 0.74 -15.52 11.64
N SER A 267 2.02 -15.56 11.27
CA SER A 267 2.55 -14.94 10.06
C SER A 267 3.04 -16.01 9.07
N PRO A 268 2.49 -16.08 7.85
CA PRO A 268 2.91 -17.07 6.85
C PRO A 268 4.31 -16.74 6.29
N ARG A 269 5.14 -17.77 6.16
CA ARG A 269 6.50 -17.76 5.58
C ARG A 269 6.68 -18.98 4.68
N GLY A 270 6.10 -18.92 3.48
CA GLY A 270 6.08 -20.08 2.57
C GLY A 270 5.26 -21.22 3.17
N GLU A 271 5.85 -22.39 3.36
CA GLU A 271 5.20 -23.59 3.92
C GLU A 271 5.19 -23.63 5.47
N ARG A 272 5.50 -22.50 6.12
CA ARG A 272 5.61 -22.39 7.57
C ARG A 272 4.86 -21.17 8.07
N PHE A 273 4.52 -21.20 9.35
CA PHE A 273 4.02 -20.05 10.09
C PHE A 273 5.02 -19.69 11.19
N GLU A 274 5.40 -18.42 11.24
CA GLU A 274 5.99 -17.83 12.44
C GLU A 274 4.86 -17.47 13.40
N VAL A 275 5.00 -17.91 14.64
CA VAL A 275 3.99 -17.78 15.69
C VAL A 275 4.55 -16.90 16.78
N TYR A 276 3.80 -15.86 17.14
CA TYR A 276 4.17 -14.90 18.16
C TYR A 276 3.12 -14.89 19.26
N VAL A 277 3.52 -15.13 20.49
CA VAL A 277 2.66 -14.93 21.67
C VAL A 277 2.92 -13.52 22.18
N VAL A 278 1.89 -12.69 22.23
CA VAL A 278 2.01 -11.26 22.49
C VAL A 278 1.12 -10.87 23.67
N ASP A 279 1.67 -10.06 24.56
CA ASP A 279 0.92 -9.43 25.64
C ASP A 279 -0.03 -8.35 25.07
N PRO A 280 -1.34 -8.34 25.43
CA PRO A 280 -2.29 -7.31 24.99
C PRO A 280 -1.89 -5.87 25.33
N ALA A 281 -0.93 -5.67 26.26
CA ALA A 281 -0.29 -4.38 26.52
C ALA A 281 0.36 -3.76 25.28
N CYS A 282 0.68 -4.56 24.26
CA CYS A 282 1.10 -4.11 22.93
C CYS A 282 0.18 -3.02 22.32
N ALA A 283 -1.12 -3.09 22.58
CA ALA A 283 -2.09 -2.10 22.11
C ALA A 283 -1.95 -0.71 22.78
N GLN A 284 -1.16 -0.60 23.84
CA GLN A 284 -0.91 0.66 24.55
C GLN A 284 0.28 1.44 23.93
N GLY A 285 0.92 0.87 22.91
CA GLY A 285 2.12 1.41 22.26
C GLY A 285 3.40 1.08 23.01
N GLY A 286 4.54 1.51 22.45
CA GLY A 286 5.87 1.19 22.95
C GLY A 286 6.67 0.34 21.96
N ASP A 287 7.77 -0.25 22.42
CA ASP A 287 8.56 -1.19 21.63
C ASP A 287 7.78 -2.52 21.50
N PRO A 288 7.30 -2.88 20.29
CA PRO A 288 6.47 -4.08 20.10
C PRO A 288 7.24 -5.36 20.44
N GLY A 289 8.56 -5.38 20.30
CA GLY A 289 9.41 -6.54 20.62
C GLY A 289 9.40 -6.88 22.11
N GLN A 290 9.22 -5.90 23.00
CA GLN A 290 9.16 -6.14 24.45
C GLN A 290 7.85 -6.82 24.89
N ASN A 291 6.81 -6.77 24.06
CA ASN A 291 5.52 -7.38 24.33
C ASN A 291 5.43 -8.82 23.81
N VAL A 292 6.46 -9.32 23.12
CA VAL A 292 6.54 -10.71 22.66
C VAL A 292 6.97 -11.59 23.82
N LEU A 293 6.06 -12.45 24.28
CA LEU A 293 6.27 -13.38 25.39
C LEU A 293 6.96 -14.68 24.95
N ALA A 294 6.68 -15.13 23.73
CA ALA A 294 7.31 -16.30 23.12
C ALA A 294 7.18 -16.25 21.59
N GLN A 295 8.07 -16.96 20.92
CA GLN A 295 8.08 -17.09 19.47
C GLN A 295 8.43 -18.54 19.09
N GLU A 296 7.78 -19.05 18.04
CA GLU A 296 8.02 -20.39 17.51
C GLU A 296 7.78 -20.44 16.00
N THR A 297 8.31 -21.46 15.32
CA THR A 297 7.97 -21.74 13.91
C THR A 297 7.30 -23.08 13.77
N VAL A 298 6.11 -23.11 13.17
CA VAL A 298 5.35 -24.33 12.89
C VAL A 298 5.18 -24.54 11.39
N ARG A 299 4.94 -25.78 10.96
CA ARG A 299 4.59 -26.05 9.56
C ARG A 299 3.14 -25.67 9.30
N ALA A 300 2.86 -25.24 8.08
CA ALA A 300 1.50 -25.18 7.61
C ALA A 300 0.89 -26.60 7.60
N PRO A 301 -0.41 -26.73 7.93
CA PRO A 301 -1.17 -27.97 7.72
C PRO A 301 -1.14 -28.49 6.27
#